data_AF-A0A328AJQ2-F1
#
_entry.id   AF-A0A328AJQ2-F1
#
_cell.length_a   1.000
_cell.length_b   1.000
_cell.length_c   1.000
_cell.angle_alpha   90.00
_cell.angle_beta   90.00
_cell.angle_gamma   90.00
#
_symmetry.space_group_name_H-M   'P 1'
#
loop_
_entity.id
_entity.type
_entity.pdbx_description
1 polymer ?
#
loop_
_entity_poly.entity_id
_entity_poly.type
_entity_poly.pdbx_seq_one_letter_code
_entity_poly.pdbx_strand_id
1 'polypeptide(L)'
;MQTQNPFLDEMAKLTTAAMGLAQAAGDEAKAAFRSQADRIAAELDLVRREDFEALKAELAALRAEVAALRGGGDAAQASTAAPKDVP
;
A
#
# COMPACT_ATOMS: atom_id res chain seq x y z
N MET A 1 -56.62 4.59 30.23
CA MET A 1 -56.51 4.66 28.76
C MET A 1 -55.22 5.39 28.45
N GLN A 2 -54.33 4.76 27.69
CA GLN A 2 -52.95 5.21 27.49
C GLN A 2 -52.93 6.51 26.68
N THR A 3 -52.40 7.59 27.26
CA THR A 3 -52.12 8.85 26.58
C THR A 3 -50.94 8.64 25.64
N GLN A 4 -51.17 8.03 24.48
CA GLN A 4 -50.19 8.04 23.40
C GLN A 4 -50.37 9.34 22.63
N ASN A 5 -49.40 10.26 22.76
CA ASN A 5 -49.41 11.52 22.06
C ASN A 5 -49.12 11.26 20.56
N PRO A 6 -50.07 11.46 19.63
CA PRO A 6 -49.94 11.06 18.22
C PRO A 6 -48.72 11.68 17.52
N PHE A 7 -48.32 12.87 17.94
CA PHE A 7 -47.14 13.55 17.39
C PHE A 7 -45.82 12.80 17.64
N LEU A 8 -45.70 12.14 18.81
CA LEU A 8 -44.52 11.35 19.15
C LEU A 8 -44.48 10.03 18.38
N ASP A 9 -45.65 9.45 18.07
CA ASP A 9 -45.78 8.21 17.31
C ASP A 9 -45.39 8.41 15.83
N GLU A 10 -45.86 9.49 15.20
CA GLU A 10 -45.42 9.86 13.84
C GLU A 10 -43.91 10.13 13.77
N MET A 11 -43.34 10.80 14.78
CA MET A 11 -41.90 11.07 14.84
C MET A 11 -41.08 9.78 15.04
N ALA A 12 -41.58 8.84 15.85
CA ALA A 12 -40.96 7.53 16.02
C ALA A 12 -40.96 6.74 14.71
N LYS A 13 -42.09 6.70 14.00
CA LYS A 13 -42.20 6.05 12.67
C LYS A 13 -41.25 6.67 11.66
N LEU A 14 -41.16 7.99 11.61
CA LEU A 14 -40.25 8.70 10.70
C LEU A 14 -38.79 8.38 11.03
N THR A 15 -38.44 8.36 12.32
CA THR A 15 -37.08 8.04 12.76
C THR A 15 -36.72 6.59 12.42
N THR A 16 -37.63 5.64 12.62
CA THR A 16 -37.41 4.24 12.21
C THR A 16 -37.26 4.11 10.69
N ALA A 17 -38.07 4.81 9.90
CA ALA A 17 -37.95 4.83 8.44
C ALA A 17 -36.62 5.47 7.98
N ALA A 18 -36.22 6.56 8.60
CA ALA A 18 -34.96 7.25 8.32
C ALA A 18 -33.75 6.38 8.68
N MET A 19 -33.79 5.67 9.81
CA MET A 19 -32.75 4.70 10.20
C MET A 19 -32.64 3.56 9.17
N GLY A 20 -33.77 3.04 8.67
CA GLY A 20 -33.78 2.03 7.61
C GLY A 20 -33.16 2.52 6.30
N LEU A 21 -33.49 3.75 5.89
CA LEU A 21 -32.90 4.41 4.71
C LEU A 21 -31.41 4.67 4.88
N ALA A 22 -30.98 5.16 6.05
CA ALA A 22 -29.58 5.42 6.35
C ALA A 22 -28.75 4.13 6.33
N GLN A 23 -29.31 3.03 6.84
CA GLN A 23 -28.65 1.73 6.81
C GLN A 23 -28.49 1.20 5.38
N ALA A 24 -29.57 1.25 4.58
CA ALA A 24 -29.51 0.85 3.17
C ALA A 24 -28.54 1.71 2.35
N ALA A 25 -28.59 3.03 2.51
CA ALA A 25 -27.67 3.96 1.86
C ALA A 25 -26.21 3.72 2.28
N GLY A 26 -25.97 3.37 3.55
CA GLY A 26 -24.64 3.01 4.05
C GLY A 26 -24.10 1.74 3.41
N ASP A 27 -24.92 0.71 3.27
CA ASP A 27 -24.56 -0.54 2.61
C ASP A 27 -24.26 -0.33 1.12
N GLU A 28 -25.07 0.46 0.43
CA GLU A 28 -24.85 0.83 -0.98
C GLU A 28 -23.59 1.68 -1.16
N ALA A 29 -23.35 2.67 -0.29
CA ALA A 29 -22.15 3.49 -0.32
C ALA A 29 -20.89 2.65 -0.10
N LYS A 30 -20.93 1.67 0.81
CA LYS A 30 -19.82 0.74 1.06
C LYS A 30 -19.55 -0.15 -0.16
N ALA A 31 -20.59 -0.67 -0.81
CA ALA A 31 -20.44 -1.47 -2.02
C ALA A 31 -19.87 -0.64 -3.19
N ALA A 32 -20.37 0.58 -3.39
CA ALA A 32 -19.86 1.51 -4.40
C ALA A 32 -18.39 1.86 -4.13
N PHE A 33 -18.03 2.17 -2.88
CA PHE A 33 -16.66 2.48 -2.49
C PHE A 33 -15.71 1.30 -2.71
N ARG A 34 -16.13 0.07 -2.37
CA ARG A 34 -15.37 -1.15 -2.66
C ARG A 34 -15.11 -1.30 -4.15
N SER A 35 -16.15 -1.13 -4.98
CA SER A 35 -16.02 -1.25 -6.43
C SER A 35 -15.10 -0.18 -7.02
N GLN A 36 -15.10 1.03 -6.46
CA GLN A 36 -14.23 2.12 -6.91
C GLN A 36 -12.78 1.86 -6.50
N ALA A 37 -12.55 1.37 -5.28
CA ALA A 37 -11.23 0.96 -4.80
C ALA A 37 -10.65 -0.18 -5.65
N ASP A 38 -11.45 -1.17 -6.02
CA ASP A 38 -11.02 -2.28 -6.88
C ASP A 38 -10.65 -1.79 -8.29
N ARG A 39 -11.40 -0.84 -8.85
CA ARG A 39 -11.03 -0.20 -10.14
C ARG A 39 -9.73 0.57 -10.04
N ILE A 40 -9.57 1.41 -9.02
CA ILE A 40 -8.32 2.16 -8.81
C ILE A 40 -7.15 1.19 -8.66
N ALA A 41 -7.30 0.12 -7.87
CA ALA A 41 -6.26 -0.89 -7.71
C ALA A 41 -5.93 -1.63 -9.01
N ALA A 42 -6.89 -1.82 -9.91
CA ALA A 42 -6.68 -2.42 -11.23
C ALA A 42 -6.04 -1.46 -12.24
N GLU A 43 -6.30 -0.15 -12.11
CA GLU A 43 -5.69 0.89 -12.93
C GLU A 43 -4.25 1.20 -12.50
N LEU A 44 -3.96 1.05 -11.20
CA LEU A 44 -2.61 1.16 -10.68
C LEU A 44 -1.79 -0.08 -11.08
N ASP A 45 -0.63 0.13 -11.69
CA ASP A 45 0.34 -0.92 -12.02
C ASP A 45 1.05 -1.42 -10.75
N LEU A 46 0.30 -2.11 -9.89
CA LEU A 46 0.77 -2.57 -8.59
C LEU A 46 1.61 -3.83 -8.75
N VAL A 47 2.87 -3.75 -8.32
CA VAL A 47 3.75 -4.91 -8.24
C VAL A 47 3.33 -5.79 -7.07
N ARG A 48 3.31 -7.11 -7.27
CA ARG A 48 2.98 -8.05 -6.18
C ARG A 48 4.02 -7.92 -5.08
N ARG A 49 3.57 -8.05 -3.83
CA ARG A 49 4.45 -7.94 -2.66
C ARG A 49 5.64 -8.90 -2.73
N GLU A 50 5.39 -10.13 -3.17
CA GLU A 50 6.44 -11.16 -3.32
C GLU A 50 7.50 -10.78 -4.36
N ASP A 51 7.09 -10.27 -5.52
CA ASP A 51 8.00 -9.81 -6.57
C ASP A 51 8.82 -8.61 -6.09
N PHE A 52 8.20 -7.70 -5.33
CA PHE A 52 8.88 -6.55 -4.74
C PHE A 52 9.94 -6.97 -3.71
N GLU A 53 9.61 -7.91 -2.82
CA GLU A 53 10.57 -8.41 -1.82
C GLU A 53 11.71 -9.20 -2.48
N ALA A 54 11.42 -10.00 -3.52
CA ALA A 54 12.43 -10.70 -4.29
C ALA A 54 13.41 -9.71 -4.98
N LEU A 55 12.87 -8.71 -5.68
CA LEU A 55 13.69 -7.69 -6.34
C LEU A 55 14.53 -6.89 -5.34
N LYS A 56 13.98 -6.57 -4.16
CA LYS A 56 14.69 -5.86 -3.10
C LYS A 56 15.87 -6.68 -2.56
N ALA A 57 15.70 -7.98 -2.37
CA ALA A 57 16.77 -8.87 -1.94
C ALA A 57 17.88 -8.96 -3.00
N GLU A 58 17.50 -9.10 -4.28
CA GLU A 58 18.43 -9.10 -5.40
C GLU A 58 19.21 -7.77 -5.48
N LEU A 59 18.53 -6.63 -5.37
CA LEU A 59 19.16 -5.30 -5.35
C LEU A 59 20.16 -5.13 -4.20
N ALA A 60 19.86 -5.70 -3.03
CA ALA A 60 20.76 -5.68 -1.89
C ALA A 60 22.02 -6.52 -2.16
N ALA A 61 21.86 -7.72 -2.73
CA ALA A 61 22.97 -8.59 -3.12
C ALA A 61 23.87 -7.90 -4.17
N LEU A 62 23.27 -7.35 -5.23
CA LEU A 62 24.01 -6.63 -6.27
C LEU A 62 24.78 -5.43 -5.71
N ARG A 63 24.19 -4.67 -4.77
CA ARG A 63 24.89 -3.55 -4.12
C ARG A 63 26.08 -4.03 -3.29
N ALA A 64 25.95 -5.16 -2.60
CA ALA A 64 27.06 -5.74 -1.84
C ALA A 64 28.18 -6.22 -2.78
N GLU A 65 27.84 -6.88 -3.89
CA GLU A 65 28.79 -7.30 -4.91
C GLU A 65 29.51 -6.10 -5.55
N VAL A 66 28.78 -5.05 -5.91
CA VAL A 66 29.38 -3.82 -6.46
C VAL A 66 30.31 -3.16 -5.46
N ALA A 67 29.95 -3.11 -4.18
CA ALA A 67 30.83 -2.55 -3.14
C ALA A 67 32.11 -3.38 -2.98
N ALA A 68 32.01 -4.71 -3.00
CA ALA A 68 33.16 -5.61 -2.94
C ALA A 68 34.08 -5.47 -4.16
N LEU A 69 33.51 -5.41 -5.36
CA LEU A 69 34.27 -5.22 -6.60
C LEU A 69 34.95 -3.85 -6.68
N ARG A 70 34.27 -2.78 -6.24
CA ARG A 70 34.86 -1.43 -6.20
C ARG A 70 35.99 -1.34 -5.18
N GLY A 71 35.78 -1.89 -3.97
CA GLY A 71 36.84 -1.95 -2.96
C GLY A 71 38.05 -2.77 -3.41
N GLY A 72 37.82 -3.87 -4.13
CA GLY A 72 38.89 -4.66 -4.75
C GLY A 72 39.57 -3.96 -5.93
N GLY A 73 38.81 -3.21 -6.73
CA GLY A 73 39.32 -2.42 -7.86
C GLY A 73 40.24 -1.29 -7.45
N ASP A 74 39.96 -0.62 -6.34
CA ASP A 74 40.84 0.42 -5.77
C ASP A 74 42.14 -0.19 -5.20
N ALA A 75 42.06 -1.33 -4.53
CA ALA A 75 43.23 -2.05 -4.00
C ALA A 75 44.12 -2.66 -5.13
N ALA A 76 43.51 -3.16 -6.20
CA ALA A 76 44.22 -3.68 -7.37
C ALA A 76 44.90 -2.57 -8.17
N GLN A 77 44.27 -1.40 -8.31
CA GLN A 77 44.88 -0.23 -8.96
C GLN A 77 46.05 0.34 -8.15
N ALA A 78 45.94 0.40 -6.82
CA ALA A 78 47.03 0.82 -5.95
C ALA A 78 48.26 -0.12 -6.03
N SER A 79 48.04 -1.43 -6.15
CA SER A 79 49.15 -2.40 -6.31
C SER A 79 49.79 -2.38 -7.70
N THR A 80 49.08 -1.84 -8.72
CA THR A 80 49.63 -1.69 -10.08
C THR A 80 50.44 -0.38 -10.23
N ALA A 81 50.29 0.57 -9.30
CA ALA A 81 50.85 1.92 -9.36
C ALA A 81 52.16 2.15 -8.57
N ALA A 82 52.71 1.16 -7.85
CA ALA A 82 53.96 1.35 -7.09
C ALA A 82 54.83 0.08 -7.06
N PRO A 83 56.18 0.19 -7.14
CA PRO A 83 56.93 0.80 -8.23
C PRO A 83 57.81 -0.23 -8.95
N LYS A 84 58.17 0.05 -10.20
CA LYS A 84 59.23 -0.64 -10.93
C LYS A 84 60.57 -0.08 -10.46
N ASP A 85 61.09 -0.58 -9.33
CA ASP A 85 62.51 -0.45 -9.02
C ASP A 85 63.28 -1.33 -10.00
N VAL A 86 63.84 -0.69 -11.01
CA VAL A 86 64.81 -1.28 -11.94
C VAL A 86 66.19 -1.12 -11.29
N PRO A 87 67.01 -2.18 -11.19
CA PRO A 87 68.33 -2.12 -10.57
C PRO A 87 69.32 -1.22 -11.32
#